data_AF-A0A7T1I9U4-F1
#
_entry.id   AF-A0A7T1I9U4-F1
#
_cell.length_a   1.000
_cell.length_b   1.000
_cell.length_c   1.000
_cell.angle_alpha   90.00
_cell.angle_beta   90.00
_cell.angle_gamma   90.00
#
_symmetry.space_group_name_H-M   'P 1'
#
loop_
_entity.id
_entity.type
_entity.pdbx_description
1 polymer ?
#
loop_
_entity_poly.entity_id
_entity_poly.type
_entity_poly.pdbx_seq_one_letter_code
_entity_poly.pdbx_strand_id
1 'polypeptide(L)'
;MVPLLLSRLEPSRKEEIEDWPWLDKAVLRPSRSRQVCMTCHFFRHHPGPEYIPLLTCHLHHGLITHGEHLTNRCQGWTEDMVRQRGWAPEVA
;
A
#
# COMPACT_ATOMS: atom_id res chain seq x y z
N MET A 1 41.38 -2.67 -12.49
CA MET A 1 40.69 -2.25 -11.26
C MET A 1 39.48 -1.44 -11.70
N VAL A 2 38.31 -2.07 -11.85
CA VAL A 2 37.10 -1.39 -12.33
C VAL A 2 36.56 -0.56 -11.17
N PRO A 3 36.46 0.78 -11.28
CA PRO A 3 35.80 1.54 -10.25
C PRO A 3 34.31 1.18 -10.32
N LEU A 4 33.85 0.41 -9.34
CA LEU A 4 32.42 0.23 -9.09
C LEU A 4 31.86 1.61 -8.78
N LEU A 5 31.18 2.20 -9.76
CA LEU A 5 30.36 3.39 -9.59
C LEU A 5 29.27 3.03 -8.57
N LEU A 6 29.52 3.37 -7.31
CA LEU A 6 28.64 3.26 -6.14
C LEU A 6 27.45 4.22 -6.23
N SER A 7 26.85 4.35 -7.41
CA SER A 7 25.86 5.40 -7.76
C SER A 7 24.41 4.91 -7.66
N ARG A 8 24.16 3.76 -7.03
CA ARG A 8 22.83 3.14 -7.04
C ARG A 8 22.24 2.84 -5.67
N LEU A 9 22.60 3.66 -4.69
CA LEU A 9 21.79 3.87 -3.50
C LEU A 9 21.53 5.36 -3.32
N GLU A 10 21.15 6.06 -4.41
CA GLU A 10 20.34 7.26 -4.21
C GLU A 10 19.03 6.74 -3.60
N PRO A 11 18.67 7.09 -2.34
CA PRO A 11 17.34 6.80 -1.85
C PRO A 11 16.38 7.52 -2.80
N SER A 12 15.80 6.74 -3.71
CA SER A 12 14.79 7.15 -4.66
C SER A 12 13.79 7.96 -3.87
N ARG A 13 13.84 9.28 -4.04
CA ARG A 13 12.91 10.30 -3.54
C ARG A 13 12.09 9.73 -2.40
N LYS A 14 12.51 9.91 -1.13
CA LYS A 14 11.61 9.71 0.01
C LYS A 14 10.36 10.51 -0.34
N GLU A 15 9.38 9.88 -0.96
CA GLU A 15 8.04 10.40 -1.00
C GLU A 15 7.73 10.56 0.47
N GLU A 16 7.36 11.76 0.86
CA GLU A 16 6.96 12.11 2.21
C GLU A 16 5.63 11.39 2.50
N ILE A 17 5.67 10.06 2.49
CA ILE A 17 4.55 9.14 2.71
C ILE A 17 4.00 9.37 4.12
N GLU A 18 4.86 9.78 5.04
CA GLU A 18 4.50 10.23 6.38
C GLU A 18 3.56 11.45 6.35
N ASP A 19 3.64 12.29 5.32
CA ASP A 19 2.81 13.48 5.12
C ASP A 19 1.57 13.23 4.24
N TRP A 20 1.36 11.99 3.78
CA TRP A 20 0.15 11.65 3.05
C TRP A 20 -1.09 11.77 3.94
N PRO A 21 -2.22 12.24 3.40
CA PRO A 21 -3.46 12.35 4.17
C PRO A 21 -3.96 10.96 4.58
N TRP A 22 -4.56 10.88 5.77
CA TRP A 22 -5.31 9.70 6.19
C TRP A 22 -6.60 9.60 5.37
N LEU A 23 -6.85 8.41 4.83
CA LEU A 23 -8.03 8.13 4.04
C LEU A 23 -9.26 8.04 4.93
N ASP A 24 -10.31 8.74 4.54
CA ASP A 24 -11.59 8.74 5.25
C ASP A 24 -12.57 7.70 4.68
N LYS A 25 -13.80 7.71 5.22
CA LYS A 25 -14.89 6.81 4.84
C LYS A 25 -15.48 7.06 3.45
N ALA A 26 -15.20 8.20 2.82
CA ALA A 26 -15.58 8.45 1.43
C ALA A 26 -14.72 7.62 0.46
N VAL A 27 -13.45 7.39 0.83
CA VAL A 27 -12.50 6.56 0.07
C VAL A 27 -12.54 5.10 0.52
N LEU A 28 -12.45 4.84 1.84
CA LEU A 28 -12.47 3.52 2.44
C LEU A 28 -13.90 3.07 2.73
N ARG A 29 -14.43 2.19 1.88
CA ARG A 29 -15.77 1.63 2.04
C ARG A 29 -15.72 0.32 2.82
N PRO A 30 -16.66 0.09 3.76
CA PRO A 30 -16.74 -1.18 4.47
C PRO A 30 -16.89 -2.37 3.53
N SER A 31 -16.25 -3.48 3.89
CA SER A 31 -16.28 -4.75 3.18
C SER A 31 -16.56 -5.89 4.16
N ARG A 32 -17.39 -6.85 3.73
CA ARG A 32 -17.75 -8.03 4.55
C ARG A 32 -17.21 -9.33 3.97
N SER A 33 -16.22 -9.23 3.08
CA SER A 33 -15.61 -10.35 2.37
C SER A 33 -14.10 -10.17 2.35
N ARG A 34 -13.37 -11.03 1.61
CA ARG A 34 -11.91 -10.92 1.41
C ARG A 34 -11.49 -9.72 0.53
N GLN A 35 -12.46 -8.90 0.09
CA GLN A 35 -12.24 -7.72 -0.74
C GLN A 35 -11.88 -6.53 0.14
N VAL A 36 -10.64 -6.48 0.63
CA VAL A 36 -10.17 -5.48 1.60
C VAL A 36 -8.92 -4.79 1.08
N CYS A 37 -8.57 -3.63 1.64
CA CYS A 37 -7.39 -2.87 1.19
C CYS A 37 -6.11 -3.70 1.27
N MET A 38 -5.94 -4.56 2.27
CA MET A 38 -4.75 -5.44 2.37
C MET A 38 -4.56 -6.31 1.11
N THR A 39 -5.64 -6.76 0.47
CA THR A 39 -5.62 -7.56 -0.76
C THR A 39 -5.68 -6.71 -2.03
N CYS A 40 -5.66 -5.38 -1.91
CA CYS A 40 -5.67 -4.46 -3.04
C CYS A 40 -4.30 -4.42 -3.73
N HIS A 41 -4.31 -4.32 -5.06
CA HIS A 41 -3.07 -4.18 -5.83
C HIS A 41 -2.24 -2.95 -5.45
N PHE A 42 -2.89 -1.87 -5.00
CA PHE A 42 -2.24 -0.60 -4.67
C PHE A 42 -1.82 -0.48 -3.19
N PHE A 43 -2.07 -1.51 -2.40
CA PHE A 43 -1.70 -1.52 -1.00
C PHE A 43 -0.22 -1.81 -0.81
N ARG A 44 0.45 -1.04 0.05
CA ARG A 44 1.85 -1.28 0.42
C ARG A 44 2.03 -1.07 1.92
N HIS A 45 3.01 -1.78 2.47
CA HIS A 45 3.61 -1.44 3.76
C HIS A 45 4.79 -0.50 3.48
N HIS A 46 4.83 0.60 4.20
CA HIS A 46 5.98 1.50 4.19
C HIS A 46 6.62 1.51 5.58
N PRO A 47 7.96 1.51 5.70
CA PRO A 47 8.63 1.72 6.98
C PRO A 47 8.19 3.08 7.55
N GLY A 48 7.51 3.09 8.69
CA GLY A 48 7.15 4.33 9.36
C GLY A 48 8.14 4.71 10.46
N PRO A 49 7.86 5.82 11.16
CA PRO A 49 8.67 6.27 12.27
C PRO A 49 8.66 5.24 13.40
N GLU A 50 9.75 5.18 14.17
CA GLU A 50 9.86 4.30 15.34
C GLU A 50 9.54 2.82 15.06
N TYR A 51 9.84 2.33 13.85
CA TYR A 51 9.59 0.96 13.39
C TYR A 51 8.12 0.55 13.29
N ILE A 52 7.18 1.49 13.35
CA ILE A 52 5.75 1.23 13.15
C ILE A 52 5.45 1.30 11.65
N PRO A 53 4.98 0.23 11.00
CA PRO A 53 4.69 0.28 9.57
C PRO A 53 3.50 1.19 9.28
N LEU A 54 3.67 2.05 8.27
CA LEU A 54 2.58 2.80 7.66
C LEU A 54 1.89 1.93 6.61
N LEU A 55 0.56 1.96 6.62
CA LEU A 55 -0.28 1.23 5.69
C LEU A 55 -0.75 2.21 4.64
N THR A 56 -0.45 1.97 3.37
CA THR A 56 -0.65 2.98 2.33
C THR A 56 -1.51 2.47 1.18
N CYS A 57 -2.22 3.38 0.53
CA CYS A 57 -2.82 3.14 -0.77
C CYS A 57 -2.16 4.05 -1.82
N HIS A 58 -1.37 3.46 -2.72
CA HIS A 58 -0.66 4.21 -3.75
C HIS A 58 -1.57 4.79 -4.85
N LEU A 59 -2.79 4.26 -5.02
CA LEU A 59 -3.75 4.86 -5.95
C LEU A 59 -4.24 6.22 -5.44
N HIS A 60 -4.46 6.32 -4.13
CA HIS A 60 -5.02 7.51 -3.50
C HIS A 60 -3.96 8.39 -2.83
N HIS A 61 -2.69 7.99 -2.86
CA HIS A 61 -1.58 8.67 -2.18
C HIS A 61 -1.96 9.00 -0.72
N GLY A 62 -2.47 7.99 0.00
CA GLY A 62 -3.05 8.16 1.34
C GLY A 62 -2.69 7.05 2.31
N LEU A 63 -2.69 7.40 3.59
CA LEU A 63 -2.49 6.50 4.72
C LEU A 63 -3.80 5.82 5.13
N ILE A 64 -3.72 4.56 5.54
CA ILE A 64 -4.85 3.76 6.00
C ILE A 64 -4.69 3.53 7.50
N THR A 65 -5.71 3.87 8.28
CA THR A 65 -5.70 3.61 9.72
C THR A 65 -5.48 2.13 10.00
N HIS A 66 -4.70 1.81 11.05
CA HIS A 66 -4.52 0.44 11.49
C HIS A 66 -5.87 -0.25 11.74
N GLY A 67 -6.03 -1.47 11.24
CA GLY A 67 -7.28 -2.23 11.25
C GLY A 67 -8.23 -1.94 10.08
N GLU A 68 -8.35 -0.71 9.56
CA GLU A 68 -9.27 -0.41 8.45
C GLU A 68 -8.89 -1.13 7.15
N HIS A 69 -7.61 -1.44 6.97
CA HIS A 69 -7.14 -2.22 5.83
C HIS A 69 -7.67 -3.67 5.78
N LEU A 70 -8.20 -4.18 6.90
CA LEU A 70 -8.74 -5.54 7.06
C LEU A 70 -10.26 -5.60 6.96
N THR A 71 -10.94 -4.46 7.06
CA THR A 71 -12.41 -4.37 7.10
C THR A 71 -12.99 -3.46 6.02
N ASN A 72 -12.16 -2.63 5.38
CA ASN A 72 -12.56 -1.70 4.33
C ASN A 72 -11.75 -1.93 3.04
N ARG A 73 -12.27 -1.44 1.92
CA ARG A 73 -11.59 -1.39 0.61
C ARG A 73 -11.67 0.00 -0.01
N CYS A 74 -10.66 0.34 -0.80
CA CYS A 74 -10.70 1.52 -1.66
C CYS A 74 -11.42 1.22 -2.97
N GLN A 75 -11.70 2.27 -3.75
CA GLN A 75 -12.40 2.16 -5.03
C GLN A 75 -11.54 1.51 -6.13
N GLY A 76 -10.21 1.48 -5.95
CA GLY A 76 -9.29 0.79 -6.85
C GLY A 76 -9.28 -0.74 -6.72
N TRP A 77 -9.94 -1.29 -5.71
CA TRP A 77 -10.04 -2.74 -5.53
C TRP A 77 -11.02 -3.32 -6.56
N THR A 78 -10.57 -4.26 -7.40
CA THR A 78 -11.42 -4.96 -8.39
C THR A 78 -11.10 -6.46 -8.44
N GLU A 79 -12.12 -7.29 -8.70
CA GLU A 79 -11.95 -8.75 -8.85
C GLU A 79 -11.09 -9.11 -10.06
N ASP A 80 -11.18 -8.30 -11.11
CA ASP A 80 -10.46 -8.48 -12.36
C ASP A 80 -8.93 -8.41 -12.14
N MET A 81 -8.46 -7.55 -11.23
CA MET A 81 -7.03 -7.45 -10.89
C MET A 81 -6.50 -8.69 -10.15
N VAL A 82 -7.32 -9.33 -9.32
CA VAL A 82 -6.98 -10.60 -8.65
C VAL A 82 -6.90 -11.73 -9.67
N ARG A 83 -7.88 -11.81 -10.58
CA ARG A 83 -7.96 -12.86 -11.61
C ARG A 83 -6.87 -12.74 -12.68
N GLN A 84 -6.56 -11.53 -13.15
CA GLN A 84 -5.62 -11.32 -14.25
C GLN A 84 -4.16 -11.48 -13.85
N ARG A 85 -3.81 -11.16 -12.60
CA ARG A 85 -2.40 -11.14 -12.17
C ARG A 85 -2.02 -12.30 -11.25
N GLY A 86 -2.96 -13.20 -10.93
CA GLY A 86 -2.73 -14.25 -9.93
C GLY A 86 -2.30 -13.66 -8.57
N TRP A 87 -2.68 -12.41 -8.29
CA TRP A 87 -2.12 -11.63 -7.20
C TRP A 87 -2.84 -11.92 -5.90
N ALA A 88 -2.15 -12.67 -5.03
CA ALA A 88 -2.42 -12.77 -3.59
C ALA A 88 -1.06 -12.90 -2.87
N PRO A 89 -0.48 -11.80 -2.34
CA PRO A 89 0.89 -11.84 -1.81
C PRO A 89 1.04 -12.66 -0.51
N GLU A 90 -0.06 -12.99 0.17
CA GLU A 90 -0.07 -13.77 1.41
C GLU A 90 -0.69 -15.19 1.30
N VAL A 91 -1.05 -15.65 0.09
CA VAL A 91 -1.55 -17.01 -0.16
C VAL A 91 -0.59 -17.74 -1.11
N ALA A 92 0.57 -18.12 -0.58
CA ALA A 92 1.51 -19.06 -1.20
C ALA A 92 1.99 -20.07 -0.16
#